data_AF-A0A537U5E2-F1
#
_entry.id   AF-A0A537U5E2-F1
#
_cell.length_a   1.000
_cell.length_b   1.000
_cell.length_c   1.000
_cell.angle_alpha   90.00
_cell.angle_beta   90.00
_cell.angle_gamma   90.00
#
_symmetry.space_group_name_H-M   'P 1'
#
loop_
_entity.id
_entity.type
_entity.pdbx_description
1 polymer ?
#
loop_
_entity_poly.entity_id
_entity_poly.type
_entity_poly.pdbx_seq_one_letter_code
_entity_poly.pdbx_strand_id
1 'polypeptide(L)' 'MVQLSSQKTEAEAQSSFRSLQARFPSELSGLQPIVRRADLGSKGVFYRTMIGPFASAHEASQFCASYKAAGGQCVVPNN' A
#
# COMPACT_ATOMS: atom_id res chain seq x y z
N MET A 1 0.06 -3.74 8.86
CA MET A 1 0.39 -3.46 7.44
C MET A 1 -0.67 -2.54 6.86
N VAL A 2 -0.35 -1.76 5.84
CA VAL A 2 -1.29 -0.88 5.12
C VAL A 2 -1.17 -1.13 3.64
N GLN A 3 -2.28 -1.35 2.95
CA GLN A 3 -2.32 -1.48 1.49
C GLN A 3 -2.46 -0.09 0.87
N LEU A 4 -1.57 0.27 -0.05
CA LEU A 4 -1.67 1.52 -0.82
C LEU A 4 -2.38 1.34 -2.16
N SER A 5 -2.13 0.22 -2.83
CA SER A 5 -2.65 -0.02 -4.17
C SER A 5 -2.84 -1.51 -4.42
N SER A 6 -3.67 -1.84 -5.40
CA SER A 6 -3.88 -3.20 -5.92
C SER A 6 -3.86 -3.13 -7.43
N GLN A 7 -2.86 -3.75 -8.04
CA GLN A 7 -2.68 -3.78 -9.48
C GLN A 7 -2.87 -5.19 -10.02
N LYS A 8 -3.00 -5.36 -11.34
CA LYS A 8 -3.13 -6.69 -11.97
C LYS A 8 -1.80 -7.39 -12.17
N THR A 9 -0.68 -6.65 -12.07
CA THR A 9 0.68 -7.18 -12.25
C THR A 9 1.65 -6.63 -11.19
N GLU A 10 2.73 -7.35 -10.92
CA GLU A 10 3.79 -6.91 -10.00
C GLU A 10 4.50 -5.65 -10.52
N ALA A 11 4.73 -5.56 -11.82
CA ALA A 11 5.39 -4.42 -12.44
C ALA A 11 4.58 -3.13 -12.24
N GLU A 12 3.26 -3.18 -12.42
CA GLU A 12 2.38 -2.04 -12.16
C GLU A 12 2.31 -1.70 -10.67
N ALA A 13 2.29 -2.70 -9.80
CA ALA A 13 2.29 -2.50 -8.34
C ALA A 13 3.55 -1.74 -7.87
N GLN A 14 4.72 -2.15 -8.37
CA GLN A 14 6.00 -1.48 -8.11
C GLN A 14 6.07 -0.09 -8.74
N SER A 15 5.63 0.05 -10.00
CA SER A 15 5.65 1.33 -10.70
C SER A 15 4.73 2.35 -10.02
N SER A 16 3.51 1.94 -9.69
CA SER A 16 2.58 2.75 -8.90
C SER A 16 3.21 3.19 -7.59
N PHE A 17 3.87 2.28 -6.86
CA PHE A 17 4.52 2.65 -5.60
C PHE A 17 5.61 3.70 -5.78
N ARG A 18 6.48 3.56 -6.80
CA ARG A 18 7.50 4.58 -7.09
C ARG A 18 6.89 5.95 -7.35
N SER A 19 5.78 5.99 -8.10
CA SER A 19 5.03 7.24 -8.31
C SER A 19 4.42 7.78 -7.02
N LEU A 20 3.86 6.92 -6.15
CA LEU A 20 3.34 7.33 -4.85
C LEU A 20 4.46 7.85 -3.95
N GLN A 21 5.61 7.19 -3.92
CA GLN A 21 6.77 7.60 -3.13
C GLN A 21 7.30 8.97 -3.57
N ALA A 22 7.32 9.25 -4.88
CA ALA A 22 7.67 10.56 -5.41
C ALA A 22 6.63 11.65 -5.06
N ARG A 23 5.35 11.29 -4.97
CA ARG A 23 4.25 12.22 -4.62
C ARG A 23 4.13 12.47 -3.13
N PHE A 24 4.44 11.47 -2.30
CA PHE A 24 4.31 11.49 -0.84
C PHE A 24 5.64 11.14 -0.17
N PRO A 25 6.73 11.90 -0.43
CA PRO A 25 8.04 11.60 0.12
C PRO A 25 8.03 11.68 1.65
N SER A 26 7.24 12.57 2.26
CA SER A 26 7.16 12.70 3.72
C SER A 26 6.69 11.42 4.41
N GLU A 27 5.75 10.69 3.79
CA GLU A 27 5.14 9.49 4.38
C GLU A 27 5.84 8.20 3.90
N LEU A 28 6.34 8.19 2.66
CA LEU A 28 6.83 6.98 2.00
C LEU A 28 8.35 6.94 1.80
N SER A 29 9.07 8.03 2.05
CA SER A 29 10.53 8.02 1.94
C SER A 29 11.14 7.05 2.95
N GLY A 30 12.06 6.21 2.50
CA GLY A 30 12.68 5.17 3.31
C GLY A 30 11.82 3.92 3.57
N LEU A 31 10.54 3.91 3.16
CA LEU A 31 9.70 2.72 3.24
C LEU A 31 9.87 1.84 2.00
N GLN A 32 9.90 0.52 2.20
CA GLN A 32 9.94 -0.45 1.12
C GLN A 32 8.55 -1.03 0.85
N PRO A 33 8.13 -1.12 -0.43
CA PRO A 33 6.88 -1.74 -0.78
C PRO A 33 6.97 -3.26 -0.64
N ILE A 34 5.98 -3.84 0.02
CA ILE A 34 5.76 -5.28 0.09
C ILE A 34 4.65 -5.61 -0.91
N VAL A 35 5.02 -6.16 -2.07
CA VAL A 35 4.05 -6.62 -3.06
C VAL A 35 3.57 -8.01 -2.68
N ARG A 36 2.29 -8.15 -2.35
CA ARG A 36 1.66 -9.45 -2.12
C ARG A 36 0.71 -9.82 -3.24
N ARG A 37 0.91 -11.02 -3.78
CA ARG A 37 -0.07 -11.67 -4.65
C ARG A 37 -1.31 -12.04 -3.84
N ALA A 38 -2.47 -11.63 -4.34
CA ALA A 38 -3.79 -11.93 -3.83
C ALA A 38 -4.62 -12.54 -4.95
N ASP A 39 -4.89 -13.83 -4.85
CA ASP A 39 -5.78 -14.53 -5.76
C ASP A 39 -7.23 -14.28 -5.35
N LEU A 40 -8.01 -13.67 -6.24
CA LEU A 40 -9.44 -13.41 -6.02
C LEU A 40 -10.33 -14.37 -6.80
N GLY A 41 -9.82 -15.56 -7.14
CA GLY A 41 -10.54 -16.59 -7.90
C GLY A 41 -11.02 -16.06 -9.24
N SER A 42 -12.34 -15.98 -9.42
CA SER A 42 -12.97 -15.53 -10.68
C SER A 42 -12.61 -14.11 -11.09
N LYS A 43 -12.16 -13.25 -10.16
CA LYS A 43 -11.69 -11.89 -10.49
C LYS A 43 -10.24 -11.86 -10.98
N GLY A 44 -9.52 -12.97 -10.86
CA GLY A 44 -8.11 -13.12 -11.22
C GLY A 44 -7.15 -12.80 -10.09
N VAL A 45 -5.86 -12.76 -10.43
CA VAL A 45 -4.77 -12.46 -9.51
C VAL A 45 -4.53 -10.95 -9.46
N PHE A 46 -4.44 -10.40 -8.26
CA PHE A 46 -4.05 -9.03 -8.01
C PHE A 46 -2.76 -8.98 -7.20
N TYR A 47 -2.01 -7.90 -7.35
CA TYR A 47 -0.78 -7.61 -6.64
C TYR A 47 -0.99 -6.37 -5.80
N ARG A 48 -1.07 -6.58 -4.49
CA ARG A 48 -1.34 -5.57 -3.48
C ARG A 48 -0.01 -4.99 -3.01
N THR A 49 0.20 -3.69 -3.20
CA THR A 49 1.34 -3.02 -2.60
C THR A 49 0.99 -2.65 -1.17
N MET A 50 1.75 -3.20 -0.24
CA MET A 50 1.61 -2.94 1.18
C MET A 50 2.87 -2.29 1.74
N ILE A 51 2.73 -1.67 2.91
CA ILE A 51 3.81 -1.09 3.69
C ILE A 51 3.67 -1.50 5.14
N GLY A 52 4.80 -1.60 5.82
CA GLY A 52 4.94 -2.14 7.16
C GLY A 52 6.24 -2.96 7.29
N PRO A 53 6.44 -3.66 8.41
CA PRO A 53 5.46 -3.95 9.46
C PRO A 53 5.12 -2.75 10.34
N PHE A 54 3.85 -2.65 10.74
CA PHE A 54 3.39 -1.73 11.80
C PHE A 54 3.15 -2.59 13.05
N ALA A 55 3.45 -2.09 14.25
CA ALA A 55 3.33 -2.88 15.48
C ALA A 55 1.85 -3.06 15.89
N SER A 56 0.94 -2.22 15.42
CA SER A 56 -0.50 -2.35 15.67
C SER A 56 -1.37 -1.85 14.52
N ALA A 57 -2.63 -2.31 14.50
CA ALA A 57 -3.65 -1.78 13.57
C ALA A 57 -3.89 -0.28 13.78
N HIS A 58 -3.70 0.23 15.01
CA HIS A 58 -3.78 1.65 15.32
C HIS A 58 -2.71 2.47 14.58
N GLU A 59 -1.44 2.07 14.65
CA GLU A 59 -0.36 2.74 13.91
C GLU A 59 -0.59 2.68 12.39
N ALA A 60 -1.00 1.51 11.89
CA ALA A 60 -1.37 1.37 10.48
C ALA A 60 -2.50 2.33 10.08
N SER A 61 -3.48 2.54 10.97
CA SER A 61 -4.58 3.48 10.76
C SER A 61 -4.13 4.93 10.81
N GLN A 62 -3.25 5.29 11.75
CA GLN A 62 -2.68 6.64 11.85
C GLN A 62 -1.85 6.99 10.62
N PHE A 63 -0.96 6.09 10.19
CA PHE A 63 -0.21 6.23 8.96
C PHE A 63 -1.16 6.40 7.76
N CYS A 64 -2.17 5.54 7.66
CA CYS A 64 -3.12 5.61 6.57
C CYS A 64 -3.95 6.92 6.60
N ALA A 65 -4.29 7.43 7.78
CA ALA A 65 -4.98 8.70 7.93
C ALA A 65 -4.11 9.89 7.47
N SER A 66 -2.83 9.92 7.88
CA SER A 66 -1.86 10.94 7.45
C SER A 66 -1.65 10.90 5.93
N TYR A 67 -1.43 9.70 5.39
CA TYR A 67 -1.29 9.48 3.96
C TYR A 67 -2.54 9.90 3.15
N LYS A 68 -3.74 9.63 3.68
CA LYS A 68 -5.00 10.12 3.09
C LYS A 68 -5.13 11.62 3.15
N ALA A 69 -4.74 12.25 4.26
CA ALA A 69 -4.77 13.71 4.41
C ALA A 69 -3.85 14.40 3.39
N ALA A 70 -2.74 13.78 3.03
CA ALA A 70 -1.86 14.26 1.96
C ALA A 70 -2.48 14.12 0.55
N GLY A 71 -3.59 13.38 0.40
CA GLY A 71 -4.26 13.09 -0.87
C GLY A 71 -3.98 11.69 -1.43
N GLY A 72 -3.34 10.83 -0.64
CA GLY A 72 -3.11 9.43 -0.96
C GLY A 72 -4.34 8.56 -0.71
N GLN A 73 -4.32 7.32 -1.21
CA GLN A 73 -5.33 6.31 -0.91
C GLN A 73 -4.69 5.09 -0.27
N CYS A 74 -5.27 4.63 0.84
CA CYS A 74 -4.80 3.46 1.55
C CYS A 74 -5.95 2.73 2.24
N VAL A 75 -5.71 1.44 2.49
CA VAL A 75 -6.63 0.52 3.12
C VAL A 75 -5.87 -0.24 4.18
N VAL A 76 -6.34 -0.18 5.43
CA VAL A 76 -5.85 -1.06 6.50
C VAL A 76 -6.62 -2.37 6.38
N PRO A 77 -5.97 -3.51 6.09
CA PRO A 77 -6.65 -4.79 6.09
C PRO A 77 -7.16 -5.08 7.51
N ASN A 78 -8.49 -5.16 7.67
CA ASN A 78 -9.08 -5.76 8.87
C ASN A 78 -8.90 -7.27 8.75
N ASN A 79 -8.28 -7.86 9.77
CA ASN A 79 -8.10 -9.30 9.90
C ASN A 79 -9.43 -9.98 10.24
#